data_AF-A0A178Z4X9-F1
#
_entry.id   AF-A0A178Z4X9-F1
#
_cell.length_a   1.000
_cell.length_b   1.000
_cell.length_c   1.000
_cell.angle_alpha   90.00
_cell.angle_beta   90.00
_cell.angle_gamma   90.00
#
_symmetry.space_group_name_H-M   'P 1'
#
loop_
_entity.id
_entity.type
_entity.pdbx_description
1 polymer ?
#
loop_
_entity_poly.entity_id
_entity_poly.type
_entity_poly.pdbx_seq_one_letter_code
_entity_poly.pdbx_strand_id
1 'polypeptide(L)'
;MSAQLASSLRLQLGRAGRSATGSPLNQTFKRAAGMTVREAERRAAVAQENQAIARQLTRPWKAGDVYAPHDLSAAEARKWRVKHRPTTDAFDALSVNPLSLYKVSLQPQGRGMLMLSLP
;
A
#
# COMPACT_ATOMS: atom_id res chain seq x y z
N MET A 1 19.49 -0.98 -72.13
CA MET A 1 19.02 -2.12 -72.95
C MET A 1 17.92 -2.82 -72.19
N SER A 2 16.71 -2.90 -72.78
CA SER A 2 15.52 -3.72 -72.43
C SER A 2 15.00 -3.67 -70.98
N ALA A 3 13.90 -2.99 -70.66
CA ALA A 3 12.49 -3.28 -71.00
C ALA A 3 12.00 -4.64 -70.51
N GLN A 4 11.13 -4.65 -69.50
CA GLN A 4 9.84 -5.35 -69.55
C GLN A 4 8.92 -4.92 -68.39
N LEU A 5 7.84 -4.22 -68.76
CA LEU A 5 6.60 -4.11 -68.01
C LEU A 5 5.90 -5.47 -67.99
N ALA A 6 5.30 -5.84 -66.86
CA ALA A 6 4.08 -6.67 -66.86
C ALA A 6 3.27 -6.44 -65.58
N SER A 7 2.21 -5.68 -65.79
CA SER A 7 0.98 -5.56 -65.01
C SER A 7 0.41 -6.88 -64.48
N SER A 8 0.04 -6.90 -63.20
CA SER A 8 -1.11 -7.67 -62.72
C SER A 8 -1.70 -7.03 -61.45
N LEU A 9 -2.45 -5.95 -61.66
CA LEU A 9 -3.37 -5.39 -60.66
C LEU A 9 -4.54 -6.37 -60.50
N ARG A 10 -4.42 -7.32 -59.57
CA ARG A 10 -5.52 -8.22 -59.22
C ARG A 10 -6.40 -7.53 -58.18
N LEU A 11 -7.40 -6.79 -58.64
CA LEU A 11 -8.51 -6.32 -57.81
C LEU A 11 -9.33 -7.53 -57.36
N GLN A 12 -8.94 -8.13 -56.23
CA GLN A 12 -9.80 -9.05 -55.49
C GLN A 12 -10.78 -8.22 -54.66
N LEU A 13 -11.97 -7.98 -55.22
CA LEU A 13 -13.12 -7.48 -54.47
C LEU A 13 -13.67 -8.63 -53.61
N GLY A 14 -12.97 -8.91 -52.51
CA GLY A 14 -13.37 -9.88 -51.51
C GLY A 14 -14.46 -9.31 -50.61
N ARG A 15 -15.71 -9.66 -50.95
CA ARG A 15 -16.90 -9.77 -50.09
C ARG A 15 -16.63 -9.44 -48.61
N ALA A 16 -17.00 -8.23 -48.19
CA ALA A 16 -17.09 -7.87 -46.79
C ALA A 16 -18.09 -8.81 -46.10
N GLY A 17 -17.56 -9.85 -45.44
CA GLY A 17 -18.30 -10.56 -44.41
C GLY A 17 -18.68 -9.53 -43.37
N ARG A 18 -19.98 -9.28 -43.24
CA ARG A 18 -20.57 -8.46 -42.18
C ARG A 18 -20.16 -9.11 -40.86
N SER A 19 -19.03 -8.69 -40.30
CA SER A 19 -18.76 -8.90 -38.88
C SER A 19 -19.88 -8.18 -38.16
N ALA A 20 -20.66 -8.93 -37.39
CA ALA A 20 -21.66 -8.39 -36.50
C ALA A 20 -21.01 -7.22 -35.75
N THR A 21 -21.47 -6.01 -36.01
CA THR A 21 -21.08 -4.81 -35.27
C THR A 21 -21.54 -5.06 -33.85
N GLY A 22 -20.63 -5.59 -33.03
CA GLY A 22 -20.83 -5.75 -31.61
C GLY A 22 -21.28 -4.40 -31.07
N SER A 23 -22.47 -4.38 -30.49
CA SER A 23 -23.16 -3.17 -30.05
C SER A 23 -22.18 -2.26 -29.27
N PRO A 24 -22.00 -0.98 -29.67
CA PRO A 24 -21.02 -0.08 -29.05
C PRO A 24 -21.31 0.17 -27.56
N LEU A 25 -22.52 -0.18 -27.11
CA LEU A 25 -22.92 -0.12 -25.70
C LEU A 25 -22.08 -1.03 -24.79
N ASN A 26 -21.54 -2.15 -25.27
CA ASN A 26 -20.73 -3.06 -24.44
C ASN A 26 -19.25 -2.63 -24.33
N GLN A 27 -18.83 -1.63 -25.12
CA GLN A 27 -17.45 -1.12 -25.11
C GLN A 27 -17.22 -0.06 -24.02
N THR A 28 -18.27 0.69 -23.65
CA THR A 28 -18.20 1.75 -22.62
C THR A 28 -18.04 1.18 -21.21
N PHE A 29 -18.77 0.11 -20.88
CA PHE A 29 -18.72 -0.50 -19.54
C PHE A 29 -17.34 -1.13 -19.21
N LYS A 30 -16.65 -1.67 -20.21
CA LYS A 30 -15.31 -2.26 -20.03
C LYS A 30 -14.24 -1.19 -19.77
N ARG A 31 -14.40 0.03 -20.30
CA ARG A 31 -13.43 1.14 -20.12
C ARG A 31 -13.56 1.82 -18.76
N ALA A 32 -14.77 2.03 -18.26
CA ALA A 32 -14.98 2.60 -16.93
C ALA A 32 -14.41 1.69 -15.83
N ALA A 33 -14.63 0.37 -15.93
CA ALA A 33 -14.04 -0.60 -15.01
C ALA A 33 -12.50 -0.68 -15.11
N GLY A 34 -11.93 -0.53 -16.32
CA GLY A 34 -10.47 -0.47 -16.49
C GLY A 34 -9.83 0.81 -15.93
N MET A 35 -10.56 1.94 -15.94
CA MET A 35 -10.10 3.20 -15.32
C MET A 35 -10.02 3.09 -13.80
N THR A 36 -11.02 2.48 -13.16
CA THR A 36 -11.04 2.32 -11.69
C THR A 36 -9.94 1.37 -11.22
N VAL A 37 -9.64 0.31 -11.97
CA VAL A 37 -8.53 -0.61 -11.69
C VAL A 37 -7.19 0.09 -11.81
N ARG A 38 -6.93 0.81 -12.90
CA ARG A 38 -5.68 1.58 -13.08
C ARG A 38 -5.51 2.70 -12.03
N GLU A 39 -6.60 3.32 -11.61
CA GLU A 39 -6.60 4.30 -10.52
C GLU A 39 -6.26 3.66 -9.18
N ALA A 40 -6.81 2.47 -8.90
CA ALA A 40 -6.50 1.72 -7.69
C ALA A 40 -5.03 1.29 -7.66
N GLU A 41 -4.49 0.75 -8.76
CA GLU A 41 -3.09 0.37 -8.91
C GLU A 41 -2.16 1.57 -8.70
N ARG A 42 -2.46 2.72 -9.30
CA ARG A 42 -1.69 3.95 -9.10
C ARG A 42 -1.71 4.41 -7.65
N ARG A 43 -2.88 4.38 -7.00
CA ARG A 43 -3.00 4.72 -5.57
C ARG A 43 -2.20 3.77 -4.69
N ALA A 44 -2.18 2.48 -5.02
CA ALA A 44 -1.37 1.49 -4.32
C ALA A 44 0.13 1.76 -4.50
N ALA A 45 0.58 2.07 -5.71
CA ALA A 45 1.97 2.44 -5.99
C ALA A 45 2.41 3.69 -5.20
N VAL A 46 1.59 4.75 -5.22
CA VAL A 46 1.83 5.98 -4.45
C VAL A 46 1.84 5.69 -2.95
N ALA A 47 0.94 4.85 -2.45
CA ALA A 47 0.92 4.47 -1.05
C ALA A 47 2.19 3.70 -0.64
N GLN A 48 2.70 2.82 -1.51
CA GLN A 48 3.94 2.09 -1.27
C GLN A 48 5.15 3.02 -1.23
N GLU A 49 5.23 3.98 -2.14
CA GLU A 49 6.26 5.01 -2.15
C GLU A 49 6.19 5.88 -0.90
N ASN A 50 5.00 6.34 -0.53
CA ASN A 50 4.77 7.11 0.69
C ASN A 50 5.19 6.33 1.94
N GLN A 51 4.92 5.02 2.00
CA GLN A 51 5.41 4.16 3.09
C GLN A 51 6.92 4.05 3.10
N ALA A 52 7.57 3.95 1.94
CA ALA A 52 9.03 3.90 1.84
C ALA A 52 9.66 5.21 2.35
N ILE A 53 9.09 6.37 1.99
CA ILE A 53 9.52 7.69 2.46
C ILE A 53 9.26 7.84 3.97
N ALA A 54 8.09 7.42 4.45
CA ALA A 54 7.75 7.51 5.88
C ALA A 54 8.73 6.73 6.77
N ARG A 55 9.26 5.58 6.29
CA ARG A 55 10.29 4.81 7.02
C ARG A 55 11.63 5.52 7.11
N GLN A 56 11.90 6.48 6.23
CA GLN A 56 13.14 7.26 6.26
C GLN A 56 13.07 8.40 7.30
N LEU A 57 11.88 8.76 7.77
CA LEU A 57 11.70 9.70 8.87
C LEU A 57 12.09 9.00 10.19
N THR A 58 13.26 9.36 10.72
CA THR A 58 13.80 8.72 11.94
C THR A 58 13.17 9.24 13.22
N ARG A 59 12.58 10.45 13.21
CA ARG A 59 11.95 11.10 14.36
C ARG A 59 10.42 11.07 14.24
N PRO A 60 9.68 10.61 15.27
CA PRO A 60 8.24 10.79 15.34
C PRO A 60 7.91 12.23 15.77
N TRP A 61 7.27 13.00 14.89
CA TRP A 61 6.79 14.35 15.19
C TRP A 61 5.41 14.32 15.85
N LYS A 62 5.22 15.10 16.91
CA LYS A 62 3.93 15.27 17.59
C LYS A 62 3.37 16.65 17.32
N ALA A 63 2.04 16.78 17.39
CA ALA A 63 1.40 18.08 17.33
C ALA A 63 1.86 18.94 18.52
N GLY A 64 2.32 20.17 18.25
CA GLY A 64 2.88 21.07 19.26
C GLY A 64 4.41 21.10 19.31
N ASP A 65 5.10 20.15 18.65
CA ASP A 65 6.55 20.23 18.49
C ASP A 65 6.91 21.38 17.54
N VAL A 66 7.73 22.34 17.99
CA VAL A 66 8.30 23.39 17.15
C VAL A 66 9.56 22.84 16.47
N TYR A 67 9.73 23.15 15.20
CA TYR A 67 10.89 22.74 14.41
C TYR A 67 11.59 23.95 13.78
N ALA A 68 12.90 23.87 13.66
CA ALA A 68 13.70 24.73 12.81
C ALA A 68 14.00 24.02 11.48
N PRO A 69 14.34 24.75 10.39
CA PRO A 69 14.74 24.13 9.12
C PRO A 69 15.89 23.12 9.26
N HIS A 70 16.76 23.29 10.27
CA HIS A 70 17.89 22.41 10.54
C HIS A 70 17.49 21.05 11.14
N ASP A 71 16.34 20.97 11.83
CA ASP A 71 15.88 19.73 12.48
C ASP A 71 15.45 18.64 11.47
N LEU A 72 15.23 19.02 10.22
CA LEU A 72 14.91 18.13 9.11
C LEU A 72 16.16 17.65 8.36
N SER A 73 17.36 18.07 8.79
CA SER A 73 18.62 17.71 8.15
C SER A 73 18.99 16.24 8.40
N ALA A 74 19.79 15.68 7.49
CA ALA A 74 20.29 14.31 7.62
C ALA A 74 21.18 14.11 8.88
N ALA A 75 21.83 15.16 9.37
CA ALA A 75 22.66 15.11 10.58
C ALA A 75 21.81 14.88 11.83
N GLU A 76 20.75 15.67 12.00
CA GLU A 76 19.79 15.50 13.10
C GLU A 76 19.05 14.17 12.97
N ALA A 77 18.61 13.79 11.77
CA ALA A 77 17.96 12.50 11.54
C ALA A 77 18.83 11.30 12.00
N ARG A 78 20.17 11.38 11.84
CA ARG A 78 21.10 10.34 12.32
C ARG A 78 21.17 10.26 13.83
N LYS A 79 21.05 11.37 14.55
CA LYS A 79 21.01 11.41 16.02
C LYS A 79 19.82 10.63 16.55
N TRP A 80 18.63 10.86 15.97
CA TRP A 80 17.40 10.15 16.34
C TRP A 80 17.40 8.67 15.97
N ARG A 81 18.27 8.24 15.06
CA ARG A 81 18.40 6.82 14.68
C ARG A 81 19.11 5.98 15.75
N VAL A 82 19.83 6.62 16.68
CA VAL A 82 20.52 5.92 17.77
C VAL A 82 19.49 5.48 18.80
N LYS A 83 19.34 4.16 18.96
CA LYS A 83 18.48 3.58 20.00
C LYS A 83 19.20 3.63 21.34
N HIS A 84 18.66 4.39 22.29
CA HIS A 84 19.16 4.39 23.65
C HIS A 84 18.51 3.25 24.45
N ARG A 85 19.33 2.54 25.23
CA ARG A 85 18.81 1.61 26.24
C ARG A 85 18.29 2.44 27.42
N PRO A 86 17.17 2.03 28.05
CA PRO A 86 16.70 2.68 29.26
C PRO A 86 17.79 2.59 30.34
N THR A 87 18.01 3.69 31.04
CA THR A 87 19.05 3.78 32.09
C THR A 87 18.66 3.02 33.35
N THR A 88 17.36 2.89 33.61
CA THR A 88 16.81 2.27 34.82
C THR A 88 15.90 1.11 34.43
N ASP A 89 15.95 0.01 35.19
CA ASP A 89 15.03 -1.11 34.99
C ASP A 89 13.59 -0.71 35.36
N ALA A 90 12.61 -1.29 34.66
CA ALA A 90 11.20 -1.00 34.87
C ALA A 90 10.74 -1.41 36.28
N PHE A 91 11.25 -2.53 36.81
CA PHE A 91 10.91 -3.02 38.15
C PHE A 91 11.53 -2.14 39.24
N ASP A 92 12.75 -1.68 39.05
CA ASP A 92 13.43 -0.75 39.97
C ASP A 92 12.73 0.61 40.00
N ALA A 93 12.39 1.17 38.83
CA ALA A 93 11.71 2.45 38.71
C ALA A 93 10.33 2.45 39.40
N LEU A 94 9.63 1.33 39.34
CA LEU A 94 8.31 1.14 39.94
C LEU A 94 8.38 0.56 41.37
N SER A 95 9.58 0.19 41.85
CA SER A 95 9.82 -0.44 43.15
C SER A 95 8.92 -1.66 43.42
N VAL A 96 8.65 -2.47 42.38
CA VAL A 96 7.79 -3.66 42.47
C VAL A 96 8.64 -4.92 42.43
N ASN A 97 8.37 -5.85 43.34
CA ASN A 97 9.05 -7.15 43.31
C ASN A 97 8.46 -8.02 42.18
N PRO A 98 9.25 -8.48 41.20
CA PRO A 98 8.75 -9.30 40.10
C PRO A 98 8.10 -10.62 40.55
N LEU A 99 8.50 -11.16 41.71
CA LEU A 99 7.89 -12.37 42.28
C LEU A 99 6.43 -12.15 42.68
N SER A 100 6.05 -10.92 43.03
CA SER A 100 4.65 -10.59 43.38
C SER A 100 3.72 -10.66 42.16
N LEU A 101 4.25 -10.62 40.93
CA LEU A 101 3.49 -10.56 39.68
C LEU A 101 3.30 -11.92 38.99
N TYR A 102 3.63 -13.04 39.65
CA TYR A 102 3.66 -14.37 39.04
C TYR A 102 2.30 -14.89 38.49
N LYS A 103 1.17 -14.30 38.90
CA LYS A 103 -0.19 -14.65 38.40
C LYS A 103 -0.66 -13.81 37.21
N VAL A 104 0.08 -12.77 36.83
CA VAL A 104 -0.35 -11.78 35.81
C VAL A 104 -0.26 -12.35 34.37
N SER A 105 0.39 -13.51 34.18
CA SER A 105 0.57 -14.13 32.86
C SER A 105 -0.68 -14.80 32.27
N LEU A 106 -1.78 -14.95 33.03
CA LEU A 106 -2.96 -15.74 32.62
C LEU A 106 -4.30 -15.10 33.03
N GLN A 107 -4.52 -13.81 32.73
CA GLN A 107 -5.89 -13.31 32.63
C GLN A 107 -6.36 -13.41 31.18
N PRO A 108 -7.22 -14.38 30.82
CA PRO A 108 -7.90 -14.35 29.54
C PRO A 108 -8.89 -13.19 29.58
N GLN A 109 -8.47 -12.04 29.05
CA GLN A 109 -9.38 -10.94 28.78
C GLN A 109 -10.41 -11.43 27.74
N GLY A 110 -11.62 -11.72 28.19
CA GLY A 110 -12.82 -11.82 27.35
C GLY A 110 -12.95 -13.08 26.48
N ARG A 111 -13.36 -14.21 27.07
CA ARG A 111 -14.29 -15.13 26.38
C ARG A 111 -15.67 -14.95 26.99
N GLY A 112 -16.46 -14.06 26.40
CA GLY A 112 -17.90 -14.04 26.57
C GLY A 112 -18.48 -15.34 26.01
N MET A 113 -18.62 -16.33 26.87
CA MET A 113 -19.31 -17.58 26.57
C MET A 113 -20.80 -17.26 26.50
N LEU A 114 -21.28 -16.97 25.29
CA LEU A 114 -22.71 -16.98 24.98
C LEU A 114 -23.21 -18.40 25.26
N MET A 115 -23.77 -18.60 26.44
CA MET A 115 -24.50 -19.81 26.79
C MET A 115 -25.72 -19.90 25.87
N LEU A 116 -25.65 -20.85 24.96
CA LEU A 116 -26.75 -21.32 24.13
C LEU A 116 -27.93 -21.68 25.04
N SER A 117 -29.00 -20.88 25.01
CA SER A 117 -30.33 -21.33 25.38
C SER A 117 -30.80 -22.29 24.27
N LEU A 118 -30.70 -23.59 24.52
CA LEU A 118 -31.45 -24.59 23.75
C LEU A 118 -32.93 -24.60 24.21
N PRO A 119 -33.85 -25.06 23.34
CA PRO A 119 -35.26 -24.64 23.27
C PRO A 119 -36.13 -25.07 24.46
#